data_AF-A0A523FGY4-F1
#
_entry.id   AF-A0A523FGY4-F1
#
_cell.length_a   1.000
_cell.length_b   1.000
_cell.length_c   1.000
_cell.angle_alpha   90.00
_cell.angle_beta   90.00
_cell.angle_gamma   90.00
#
_symmetry.space_group_name_H-M   'P 1'
#
loop_
_entity.id
_entity.type
_entity.pdbx_description
1 polymer ?
#
loop_
_entity_poly.entity_id
_entity_poly.type
_entity_poly.pdbx_seq_one_letter_code
_entity_poly.pdbx_strand_id
1 'polypeptide(L)' 'MEAARRRTWFMEAIRFSEYRPVSIRSRNLEARLAETEADVDAAQALRYRVFYEEMSATPSAEIAAARRDFDAFDS' A
#
# COMPACT_ATOMS: atom_id res chain seq x y z
N MET A 1 31.59 -30.30 23.08
CA MET A 1 31.04 -30.14 21.71
C MET A 1 29.93 -29.08 21.74
N GLU A 2 30.27 -27.81 21.96
CA GLU A 2 29.27 -26.75 22.21
C GLU A 2 29.75 -25.38 21.74
N ALA A 3 30.14 -25.29 20.46
CA ALA A 3 30.60 -24.03 19.89
C ALA A 3 30.26 -23.83 18.40
N ALA A 4 29.34 -24.63 17.84
CA ALA A 4 29.00 -24.58 16.41
C ALA A 4 27.49 -24.46 16.12
N ARG A 5 26.69 -23.94 17.06
CA ARG A 5 25.24 -23.69 16.85
C ARG A 5 24.77 -22.28 17.26
N ARG A 6 25.68 -21.33 17.44
CA ARG A 6 25.34 -19.94 17.83
C ARG A 6 25.62 -18.89 16.76
N ARG A 7 26.13 -19.27 15.60
CA ARG A 7 26.50 -18.33 14.52
C ARG A 7 25.51 -18.27 13.35
N THR A 8 24.57 -19.21 13.25
CA THR A 8 23.64 -19.28 12.11
C THR A 8 22.37 -18.45 12.31
N TRP A 9 21.93 -18.24 13.54
CA TRP A 9 20.65 -17.55 13.83
C TRP A 9 20.70 -16.03 13.75
N PHE A 10 21.90 -15.42 13.71
CA PHE A 10 22.04 -13.95 13.72
C PHE A 10 21.84 -13.33 12.32
N MET A 11 22.02 -14.11 11.24
CA MET A 11 21.78 -13.65 9.86
C MET A 11 20.34 -13.86 9.38
N GLU A 12 19.57 -14.72 10.06
CA GLU A 12 18.15 -15.01 9.73
C GLU A 12 17.21 -13.94 10.31
N ALA A 13 17.57 -13.37 11.47
CA ALA A 13 16.76 -12.38 12.17
C ALA A 13 16.79 -10.96 11.55
N ILE A 14 17.72 -10.67 10.62
CA ILE A 14 17.92 -9.30 10.09
C ILE A 14 17.25 -9.03 8.72
N ARG A 15 16.57 -9.97 8.04
CA ARG A 15 16.06 -9.67 6.68
C ARG A 15 14.62 -10.04 6.30
N PHE A 16 13.79 -10.50 7.22
CA PHE A 16 12.37 -10.68 6.90
C PHE A 16 11.54 -9.40 7.06
N SER A 17 11.97 -8.43 7.88
CA SER A 17 11.24 -7.17 8.06
C SER A 17 11.41 -6.16 6.91
N GLU A 18 12.42 -6.31 6.06
CA GLU A 18 12.71 -5.39 4.94
C GLU A 18 12.24 -5.91 3.58
N TYR A 19 11.81 -7.17 3.48
CA TYR A 19 11.33 -7.73 2.22
C TYR A 19 9.88 -7.31 1.98
N ARG A 20 9.68 -6.13 1.38
CA ARG A 20 8.39 -5.75 0.77
C ARG A 20 8.38 -6.29 -0.66
N PRO A 21 7.65 -7.39 -0.95
CA PRO A 21 7.76 -8.12 -2.21
C PRO A 21 7.45 -7.26 -3.46
N VAL A 22 6.80 -6.10 -3.29
CA VAL A 22 6.57 -5.11 -4.35
C VAL A 22 6.75 -3.70 -3.76
N SER A 23 7.97 -3.17 -3.77
CA SER A 23 8.26 -1.73 -3.63
C SER A 23 9.24 -1.30 -4.73
N ILE A 24 8.85 -0.29 -5.52
CA ILE A 24 9.66 0.30 -6.59
C ILE A 24 9.78 1.80 -6.31
N ARG A 25 11.01 2.30 -6.21
CA ARG A 25 11.28 3.72 -5.96
C ARG A 25 11.94 4.39 -7.18
N SER A 26 11.46 5.59 -7.50
CA SER A 26 12.05 6.46 -8.53
C SER A 26 12.01 7.91 -8.05
N ARG A 27 13.19 8.48 -7.76
CA ARG A 27 13.34 9.82 -7.17
C ARG A 27 12.46 9.98 -5.92
N ASN A 28 11.47 10.86 -5.98
CA ASN A 28 10.54 11.19 -4.89
C ASN A 28 9.22 10.39 -4.97
N LEU A 29 9.15 9.35 -5.80
CA LEU A 29 7.98 8.49 -5.97
C LEU A 29 8.28 7.07 -5.54
N GLU A 30 7.30 6.44 -4.89
CA GLU A 30 7.32 5.03 -4.51
C GLU A 30 6.01 4.36 -4.93
N ALA A 31 6.11 3.24 -5.62
CA ALA A 31 5.02 2.31 -5.86
C ALA A 31 5.17 1.14 -4.90
N ARG A 32 4.15 0.87 -4.08
CA ARG A 32 4.09 -0.24 -3.13
C ARG A 32 2.67 -0.78 -3.03
N LEU A 33 2.51 -1.98 -2.49
CA LEU A 33 1.17 -2.45 -2.10
C LEU A 33 0.66 -1.65 -0.88
N ALA A 34 -0.65 -1.49 -0.82
CA ALA A 34 -1.35 -1.04 0.38
C ALA A 34 -1.23 -2.13 1.45
N GLU A 35 -0.89 -1.74 2.68
CA GLU A 35 -0.66 -2.67 3.79
C GLU A 35 -1.61 -2.41 4.96
N THR A 36 -2.32 -1.28 4.94
CA THR A 36 -3.24 -0.86 5.98
C THR A 36 -4.53 -0.34 5.36
N GLU A 37 -5.63 -0.35 6.12
CA GLU A 37 -6.89 0.29 5.72
C GLU A 37 -6.69 1.78 5.41
N ALA A 38 -5.80 2.45 6.15
CA ALA A 38 -5.44 3.83 5.90
C ALA A 38 -4.78 4.06 4.53
N ASP A 39 -4.02 3.08 4.01
CA ASP A 39 -3.44 3.16 2.66
C ASP A 39 -4.52 3.07 1.60
N VAL A 40 -5.48 2.15 1.77
CA VAL A 40 -6.64 1.99 0.88
C VAL A 40 -7.47 3.25 0.88
N ASP A 41 -7.84 3.76 2.06
CA ASP A 41 -8.57 5.01 2.24
C ASP A 41 -7.89 6.20 1.53
N ALA A 42 -6.58 6.33 1.69
CA ALA A 42 -5.81 7.39 1.06
C ALA A 42 -5.79 7.25 -0.47
N ALA A 43 -5.65 6.02 -0.99
CA ALA A 43 -5.67 5.75 -2.42
C ALA A 43 -7.06 6.05 -3.03
N GLN A 44 -8.13 5.61 -2.38
CA GLN A 44 -9.51 5.86 -2.81
C GLN A 44 -9.86 7.36 -2.81
N ALA A 45 -9.42 8.10 -1.78
CA ALA A 45 -9.58 9.55 -1.74
C ALA A 45 -8.79 10.26 -2.84
N LEU A 46 -7.57 9.78 -3.14
CA LEU A 46 -6.77 10.31 -4.25
C LEU A 46 -7.45 10.08 -5.61
N ARG A 47 -7.92 8.84 -5.87
CA ARG A 47 -8.71 8.51 -7.07
C ARG A 47 -9.93 9.43 -7.19
N TYR A 48 -10.64 9.67 -6.08
CA TYR A 48 -11.81 10.55 -6.08
C TYR A 48 -11.47 11.96 -6.58
N ARG A 49 -10.44 12.58 -6.00
CA ARG A 49 -9.99 13.92 -6.40
C ARG A 49 -9.59 13.98 -7.87
N VAL A 50 -8.74 13.05 -8.30
CA VAL A 50 -8.22 13.07 -9.68
C VAL A 50 -9.35 12.81 -10.68
N PHE A 51 -10.13 11.75 -10.51
CA PHE A 51 -11.10 11.38 -11.54
C PHE A 51 -12.35 12.24 -11.54
N TYR A 52 -12.92 12.53 -10.37
CA TYR A 52 -14.22 13.21 -10.30
C TYR A 52 -14.07 14.72 -10.16
N GLU A 53 -13.10 15.22 -9.37
CA GLU A 53 -12.92 16.66 -9.18
C GLU A 53 -12.07 17.30 -10.27
N GLU A 54 -10.96 16.68 -10.66
CA GLU A 54 -10.05 17.26 -11.67
C GLU A 54 -10.44 16.83 -13.09
N MET A 55 -10.77 15.56 -13.32
CA MET A 55 -11.05 15.01 -14.64
C MET A 55 -12.54 14.93 -15.00
N SER A 56 -13.43 15.43 -14.13
CA SER A 56 -14.88 15.53 -14.38
C SER A 56 -15.59 14.21 -14.70
N ALA A 57 -15.12 13.08 -14.15
CA ALA A 57 -15.89 11.84 -14.14
C ALA A 57 -17.18 12.01 -13.34
N THR A 58 -18.22 11.24 -13.69
CA THR A 58 -19.53 11.30 -13.01
C THR A 58 -19.60 10.25 -11.89
N PRO A 59 -19.68 10.65 -10.61
CA PRO A 59 -19.78 9.70 -9.50
C PRO A 59 -21.21 9.16 -9.35
N SER A 60 -21.32 7.94 -8.80
CA SER A 60 -22.58 7.49 -8.21
C SER A 60 -22.90 8.31 -6.96
N ALA A 61 -24.15 8.26 -6.49
CA ALA A 61 -24.55 8.97 -5.26
C ALA A 61 -23.72 8.50 -4.04
N GLU A 62 -23.40 7.22 -3.97
CA GLU A 62 -22.61 6.62 -2.89
C GLU A 62 -21.15 7.09 -2.92
N ILE A 63 -20.52 7.07 -4.10
CA ILE A 63 -19.14 7.56 -4.29
C ILE A 63 -19.05 9.05 -3.97
N ALA A 64 -20.02 9.85 -4.42
CA ALA A 64 -20.08 11.28 -4.14
C ALA A 64 -20.21 11.58 -2.63
N ALA A 65 -21.06 10.82 -1.92
CA ALA A 65 -21.27 10.98 -0.48
C ALA A 65 -20.02 10.57 0.32
N ALA A 66 -19.35 9.48 -0.08
CA ALA A 66 -18.16 8.98 0.60
C ALA A 66 -16.90 9.78 0.29
N ARG A 67 -16.86 10.51 -0.84
CA ARG A 67 -15.66 11.15 -1.41
C ARG A 67 -14.48 10.19 -1.51
N ARG A 68 -14.79 8.94 -1.82
CA ARG A 68 -13.87 7.82 -1.99
C ARG A 68 -14.35 7.03 -3.20
N ASP A 69 -13.44 6.79 -4.13
CA ASP A 69 -13.69 5.91 -5.26
C ASP A 69 -13.44 4.47 -4.79
N PHE A 70 -14.49 3.71 -4.46
CA PHE A 70 -14.39 2.33 -3.98
C PHE A 70 -15.17 1.36 -4.88
N ASP A 71 -14.72 0.11 -4.94
CA ASP A 71 -15.39 -0.96 -5.70
C ASP A 71 -15.37 -2.31 -4.97
N ALA A 72 -15.95 -3.34 -5.60
CA ALA A 72 -16.11 -4.68 -5.02
C ALA A 72 -14.80 -5.47 -4.83
N PHE A 73 -13.68 -4.98 -5.34
CA PHE A 73 -12.36 -5.59 -5.20
C PHE A 73 -11.49 -4.94 -4.12
N ASP A 74 -11.95 -3.86 -3.49
CA ASP A 74 -11.23 -3.17 -2.41
C ASP A 74 -11.33 -3.91 -1.05
N SER A 75 -12.04 -5.04 -0.98
CA SER A 75 -12.28 -5.87 0.23
C SER A 75 -11.53 -7.20 0.23
#